data_AF-K2F6Y1-F1
#
_entry.id   AF-K2F6Y1-F1
#
_cell.length_a   1.000
_cell.length_b   1.000
_cell.length_c   1.000
_cell.angle_alpha   90.00
_cell.angle_beta   90.00
_cell.angle_gamma   90.00
#
_symmetry.space_group_name_H-M   'P 1'
#
loop_
_entity.id
_entity.type
_entity.pdbx_description
1 polymer ?
#
loop_
_entity_poly.entity_id
_entity_poly.type
_entity_poly.pdbx_seq_one_letter_code
_entity_poly.pdbx_strand_id
1 'polypeptide(L)' 'MTTYNDLINVPTFGKKKENFNLERWEVQFYCRDCRKIVKTTRLDPNKYIYECESCKWKNISIWTQEWLVDFYNWN' A
#
# COMPACT_ATOMS: atom_id res chain seq x y z
N MET A 1 12.65 28.90 -31.65
CA MET A 1 11.31 29.16 -31.10
C MET A 1 10.36 28.15 -31.71
N THR A 2 9.96 27.14 -30.95
CA THR A 2 8.92 26.17 -31.37
C THR A 2 7.57 26.86 -31.30
N THR A 3 6.96 27.12 -32.45
CA THR A 3 5.62 27.68 -32.58
C THR A 3 4.59 26.58 -32.27
N TYR A 4 3.54 26.93 -31.52
CA TYR A 4 2.49 26.03 -31.04
C TYR A 4 1.64 25.34 -32.13
N ASN A 5 2.04 25.44 -33.41
CA ASN A 5 1.36 24.84 -34.56
C ASN A 5 1.78 23.38 -34.84
N ASP A 6 2.80 22.86 -34.14
CA ASP A 6 3.29 21.48 -34.27
C ASP A 6 2.57 20.48 -33.33
N LEU A 7 1.47 20.89 -32.71
CA LEU A 7 0.72 20.03 -31.79
C LEU A 7 -0.22 19.11 -32.58
N ILE A 8 0.21 17.87 -32.81
CA ILE A 8 -0.64 16.81 -33.36
C ILE A 8 -1.68 16.41 -32.31
N ASN A 9 -2.95 16.59 -32.65
CA ASN A 9 -4.07 16.19 -31.82
C ASN A 9 -4.18 14.65 -31.85
N VAL A 10 -3.53 13.96 -30.90
CA VAL A 10 -3.67 12.51 -30.77
C VAL A 10 -5.09 12.19 -30.31
N PRO A 11 -5.88 11.40 -31.07
CA PRO A 11 -7.19 10.97 -30.59
C PRO A 11 -6.94 10.24 -29.28
N THR A 12 -7.55 10.73 -28.20
CA THR A 12 -7.48 10.10 -26.90
C THR A 12 -8.15 8.75 -27.05
N PHE A 13 -7.34 7.70 -27.30
CA PHE A 13 -7.79 6.32 -27.31
C PHE A 13 -8.68 6.17 -26.09
N GLY A 14 -9.90 5.66 -26.29
CA GLY A 14 -10.91 5.45 -25.26
C GLY A 14 -10.39 4.50 -24.19
N LYS A 15 -9.48 5.00 -23.34
CA LYS A 15 -9.06 4.36 -22.12
C LYS A 15 -10.33 4.35 -21.30
N LYS A 16 -10.98 3.19 -21.24
CA LYS A 16 -12.01 2.90 -20.24
C LYS A 16 -11.48 3.52 -18.95
N LYS A 17 -12.23 4.45 -18.36
CA LYS A 17 -11.93 4.96 -17.02
C LYS A 17 -11.92 3.73 -16.13
N GLU A 18 -10.75 3.18 -15.85
CA GLU A 18 -10.60 2.17 -14.83
C GLU A 18 -11.14 2.82 -13.56
N ASN A 19 -12.25 2.29 -13.05
CA ASN A 19 -12.78 2.73 -11.77
C ASN A 19 -11.66 2.45 -10.76
N PHE A 20 -11.10 3.51 -10.20
CA PHE A 20 -10.06 3.39 -9.18
C PHE A 20 -10.73 2.76 -7.97
N ASN A 21 -10.62 1.43 -7.87
CA ASN A 21 -11.22 0.70 -6.77
C ASN A 21 -10.40 1.01 -5.52
N LEU A 22 -10.92 1.90 -4.67
CA LEU A 22 -10.29 2.30 -3.41
C LEU A 22 -10.08 1.12 -2.46
N GLU A 23 -10.81 0.02 -2.65
CA GLU A 23 -10.71 -1.20 -1.86
C GLU A 23 -9.49 -2.06 -2.23
N ARG A 24 -8.71 -1.66 -3.24
CA ARG A 24 -7.68 -2.51 -3.85
C ARG A 24 -6.51 -2.85 -2.92
N TRP A 25 -6.37 -2.21 -1.76
CA TRP A 25 -5.22 -2.45 -0.90
C TRP A 25 -5.54 -2.34 0.59
N GLU A 26 -6.14 -3.40 1.16
CA GLU A 26 -6.17 -3.56 2.61
C GLU A 26 -4.74 -3.66 3.14
N VAL A 27 -4.34 -2.64 3.90
CA VAL A 27 -3.02 -2.56 4.55
C VAL A 27 -3.06 -3.38 5.82
N GLN A 28 -2.15 -4.34 5.94
CA GLN A 28 -1.99 -5.17 7.11
C GLN A 28 -0.63 -4.97 7.77
N PHE A 29 -0.60 -5.18 9.09
CA PHE A 29 0.57 -4.97 9.91
C PHE A 29 1.08 -6.32 10.41
N TYR A 30 2.30 -6.68 10.03
CA TYR A 30 2.96 -7.92 10.44
C TYR A 30 3.99 -7.61 11.52
N CYS A 31 3.86 -8.22 12.69
CA CYS A 31 4.87 -8.11 13.74
C CYS A 31 5.93 -9.20 13.54
N ARG A 32 7.20 -8.79 13.36
CA ARG A 32 8.32 -9.73 13.17
C ARG A 32 8.66 -10.52 14.42
N ASP A 33 8.41 -9.96 15.60
CA ASP A 33 8.64 -10.67 16.87
C ASP A 33 7.57 -11.74 17.11
N CYS A 34 6.29 -11.41 16.84
CA CYS A 34 5.19 -12.38 16.96
C CYS A 34 5.06 -13.31 15.75
N ARG A 35 5.75 -13.00 14.64
CA ARG A 35 5.68 -13.68 13.34
C ARG A 35 4.25 -13.89 12.81
N LYS A 36 3.38 -12.91 13.06
CA LYS A 36 1.97 -12.95 12.62
C LYS A 36 1.46 -11.55 12.30
N ILE A 37 0.37 -11.51 11.56
CA ILE A 37 -0.43 -10.30 11.37
C ILE A 37 -1.04 -9.93 12.72
N VAL A 38 -0.88 -8.68 13.11
CA VAL A 38 -1.37 -8.15 14.39
C VAL A 38 -2.07 -6.83 14.17
N LYS A 39 -2.95 -6.49 15.11
CA LYS A 39 -3.39 -5.11 15.25
C LYS A 39 -2.27 -4.28 15.87
N THR A 40 -2.17 -3.04 15.42
CA THR A 40 -1.14 -2.12 15.88
C THR A 40 -1.71 -0.78 16.27
N THR A 41 -1.17 -0.20 17.33
CA THR A 41 -1.45 1.17 17.71
C THR A 41 -0.40 2.09 17.08
N ARG A 42 -0.85 3.15 16.41
CA ARG A 42 0.06 4.19 15.93
C ARG A 42 0.47 5.07 17.10
N LEU A 43 1.76 5.10 17.41
CA LEU A 43 2.28 5.84 18.57
C LEU A 43 2.41 7.34 18.30
N ASP A 44 2.58 7.72 17.04
CA ASP A 44 2.79 9.11 16.66
C ASP A 44 2.05 9.41 15.34
N PRO A 45 1.20 10.45 15.28
CA PRO A 45 0.42 10.77 14.08
C PRO A 45 1.28 11.34 12.93
N ASN A 46 2.50 11.80 13.20
CA ASN A 46 3.41 12.36 12.20
C ASN A 46 4.45 11.35 11.71
N LYS A 47 4.68 10.26 12.47
CA LYS A 47 5.64 9.20 12.09
C LYS A 47 4.92 7.90 11.76
N TYR A 48 5.56 7.06 10.97
CA TYR A 48 5.08 5.70 10.68
C TYR A 48 5.59 4.71 11.73
N ILE A 49 5.37 5.04 13.01
CA ILE A 49 5.80 4.20 14.14
C ILE A 49 4.55 3.50 14.69
N TYR A 50 4.57 2.18 14.58
CA TYR A 50 3.49 1.30 15.02
C TYR A 50 3.99 0.38 16.13
N GLU A 51 3.13 0.16 17.12
CA GLU A 51 3.36 -0.77 18.21
C GLU A 51 2.43 -1.98 18.08
N CYS A 52 2.99 -3.18 18.24
CA CYS A 52 2.21 -4.41 18.31
C CYS A 52 1.33 -4.42 19.58
N GLU A 53 0.02 -4.60 19.45
CA GLU A 53 -0.85 -4.70 20.63
C GLU A 53 -0.59 -5.96 21.47
N SER A 54 -0.08 -7.04 20.86
CA SER A 54 0.19 -8.31 21.54
C SER A 54 1.49 -8.32 22.35
N CYS A 55 2.61 -7.89 21.75
CA CYS A 55 3.92 -7.96 22.41
C CYS A 55 4.45 -6.60 22.84
N LYS A 56 3.82 -5.48 22.45
CA LYS A 56 4.27 -4.10 22.72
C LYS A 56 5.60 -3.71 22.07
N TRP A 57 6.09 -4.50 21.12
CA TRP A 57 7.29 -4.19 20.35
C TRP A 57 6.97 -3.40 19.09
N LYS A 58 7.98 -2.66 18.60
CA LYS A 58 7.85 -1.72 17.47
C LYS A 58 8.36 -2.30 16.15
N ASN A 59 8.65 -3.60 16.10
CA ASN A 59 9.17 -4.28 14.92
C ASN A 59 8.04 -4.71 13.99
N ILE A 60 7.35 -3.72 13.43
CA ILE A 60 6.19 -3.90 12.56
C ILE A 60 6.60 -3.67 11.10
N SER A 61 6.25 -4.61 10.23
CA SER A 61 6.30 -4.45 8.78
C SER A 61 4.90 -4.15 8.25
N ILE A 62 4.81 -3.18 7.36
CA ILE A 62 3.56 -2.77 6.71
C ILE A 62 3.54 -3.42 5.34
N TRP A 63 2.52 -4.22 5.08
CA TRP A 63 2.34 -4.91 3.81
C TRP A 63 0.90 -4.77 3.38
N THR A 64 0.66 -4.98 2.09
CA THR A 64 -0.69 -5.21 1.61
C THR A 64 -1.02 -6.70 1.63
N GLN A 65 -2.29 -7.05 1.70
CA GLN A 65 -2.71 -8.46 1.78
C GLN A 65 -2.15 -9.30 0.63
N GLU A 66 -2.16 -8.81 -0.62
CA GLU A 66 -1.61 -9.57 -1.76
C GLU A 66 -0.11 -9.85 -1.62
N TRP A 67 0.66 -8.88 -1.10
CA TRP A 67 2.09 -9.06 -0.85
C TRP A 67 2.39 -9.98 0.33
N LEU A 68 1.55 -9.98 1.37
CA LEU A 68 1.68 -10.91 2.49
C LEU A 68 1.48 -12.36 2.06
N VAL A 69 0.50 -12.63 1.20
CA VAL A 69 0.22 -13.96 0.65
C VAL A 69 1.39 -14.45 -0.20
N ASP A 70 1.88 -13.59 -1.11
CA ASP A 70 3.00 -13.91 -2.00
C ASP A 70 4.32 -14.12 -1.22
N PHE A 71 4.60 -13.28 -0.22
CA PHE A 71 5.84 -13.33 0.55
C PHE A 71 5.91 -14.50 1.54
N TYR A 72 4.79 -14.86 2.18
CA TYR A 72 4.77 -15.92 3.19
C TYR A 72 4.31 -17.28 2.66
N ASN A 73 3.91 -17.40 1.38
CA ASN A 73 3.40 -18.64 0.77
C ASN A 73 2.44 -19.37 1.74
N TRP A 74 1.34 -18.69 2.08
CA TRP A 74 0.30 -19.30 2.89
C TRP A 74 -0.46 -20.32 2.03
N ASN A 75 -0.10 -21.60 2.22
CA ASN A 75 -0.69 -22.80 1.60
C ASN A 75 -2.22 -22.84 1.72
#